data_AF-A0A2N8M874-F1
#
_entry.id   AF-A0A2N8M874-F1
#
_cell.length_a   1.000
_cell.length_b   1.000
_cell.length_c   1.000
_cell.angle_alpha   90.00
_cell.angle_beta   90.00
_cell.angle_gamma   90.00
#
_symmetry.space_group_name_H-M   'P 1'
#
loop_
_entity.id
_entity.type
_entity.pdbx_description
1 polymer ?
#
loop_
_entity_poly.entity_id
_entity_poly.type
_entity_poly.pdbx_seq_one_letter_code
_entity_poly.pdbx_strand_id
1 'polypeptide(L)' 'MSAEGQYTGTIREWCAAAKFSQALFFKLQRQGRGPKVAHVNKRVIVRESPPEYLNRCELEAASAPHIPEPV' A
#
# COMPACT_ATOMS: atom_id res chain seq x y z
N MET A 1 -9.21 2.99 -24.58
CA MET A 1 -9.44 1.62 -24.07
C MET A 1 -8.40 1.36 -23.01
N SER A 2 -8.85 1.28 -21.76
CA SER A 2 -8.02 1.21 -20.56
C SER A 2 -7.23 -0.10 -20.50
N ALA A 3 -5.92 -0.03 -20.69
CA ALA A 3 -5.03 -1.08 -20.21
C ALA A 3 -4.72 -0.73 -18.74
N GLU A 4 -5.67 -0.96 -17.84
CA GLU A 4 -5.36 -1.02 -16.42
C GLU A 4 -4.52 -2.28 -16.21
N GLY A 5 -3.20 -2.13 -16.38
CA GLY A 5 -2.23 -3.15 -16.05
C GLY A 5 -2.39 -3.48 -14.57
N GLN A 6 -3.15 -4.53 -14.28
CA GLN A 6 -3.42 -4.96 -12.92
C GLN A 6 -2.10 -5.45 -12.32
N TYR A 7 -1.40 -4.53 -11.64
CA TYR A 7 -0.10 -4.81 -11.03
C TYR A 7 -0.24 -6.06 -10.17
N THR A 8 0.62 -7.04 -10.42
CA THR A 8 0.68 -8.27 -9.64
C THR A 8 2.14 -8.58 -9.40
N GLY A 9 2.56 -8.53 -8.14
CA GLY A 9 3.95 -8.79 -7.75
C GLY A 9 4.04 -9.47 -6.40
N THR A 10 5.20 -10.04 -6.08
CA THR A 10 5.46 -10.52 -4.73
C THR A 10 5.70 -9.36 -3.77
N ILE A 11 5.53 -9.61 -2.45
CA ILE A 11 5.83 -8.62 -1.41
C ILE A 11 7.27 -8.10 -1.55
N ARG A 12 8.23 -8.98 -1.89
CA ARG A 12 9.65 -8.61 -2.02
C ARG A 12 9.88 -7.65 -3.19
N GLU A 13 9.30 -7.94 -4.35
CA GLU A 13 9.41 -7.08 -5.53
C GLU A 13 8.75 -5.73 -5.29
N TRP A 14 7.57 -5.74 -4.68
CA TRP A 14 6.86 -4.51 -4.31
C TRP A 14 7.68 -3.67 -3.33
N CYS A 15 8.23 -4.28 -2.28
CA CYS A 15 9.06 -3.59 -1.30
C CYS A 15 10.33 -3.00 -1.94
N ALA A 16 10.97 -3.73 -2.86
CA ALA A 16 12.13 -3.24 -3.58
C ALA A 16 11.79 -2.02 -4.45
N ALA A 17 10.68 -2.06 -5.17
CA ALA A 17 10.21 -0.96 -6.00
C ALA A 17 9.76 0.26 -5.18
N ALA A 18 9.07 0.03 -4.06
CA ALA A 18 8.62 1.08 -3.14
C ALA A 18 9.74 1.64 -2.25
N LYS A 19 10.94 1.03 -2.24
CA LYS A 19 12.02 1.30 -1.27
C LYS A 19 11.57 1.11 0.19
N PHE A 20 10.69 0.15 0.43
CA PHE A 20 10.18 -0.19 1.76
C PHE A 20 10.93 -1.40 2.33
N SER A 21 11.07 -1.44 3.65
CA SER A 21 11.47 -2.67 4.33
C SER A 21 10.27 -3.63 4.45
N GLN A 22 10.53 -4.94 4.39
CA GLN A 22 9.45 -5.93 4.58
C GLN A 22 8.80 -5.81 5.95
N ALA A 23 9.58 -5.47 6.99
CA ALA A 23 9.05 -5.22 8.32
C ALA A 23 8.04 -4.06 8.33
N LEU A 24 8.34 -2.96 7.61
CA LEU A 24 7.43 -1.83 7.47
C LEU A 24 6.16 -2.24 6.71
N PHE A 25 6.29 -3.01 5.63
CA PHE A 25 5.14 -3.55 4.89
C PHE A 25 4.19 -4.33 5.81
N PHE A 26 4.71 -5.32 6.54
CA PHE A 26 3.87 -6.13 7.44
C PHE A 26 3.29 -5.31 8.59
N LYS A 27 4.03 -4.31 9.10
CA LYS A 27 3.52 -3.38 10.11
C LYS A 27 2.31 -2.60 9.58
N LEU A 28 2.42 -2.02 8.38
CA LEU A 28 1.33 -1.26 7.75
C LEU A 28 0.13 -2.17 7.43
N GLN A 29 0.38 -3.38 6.95
CA GLN A 29 -0.67 -4.37 6.69
C GLN A 29 -1.47 -4.69 7.96
N ARG A 30 -0.78 -4.90 9.09
CA ARG A 30 -1.42 -5.15 10.40
C ARG A 30 -2.22 -3.96 10.91
N GLN A 31 -1.86 -2.75 10.52
CA GLN A 31 -2.57 -1.52 10.86
C GLN A 31 -3.74 -1.22 9.91
N GLY A 32 -4.00 -2.08 8.92
CA GLY A 32 -5.02 -1.84 7.89
C GLY A 32 -4.65 -0.75 6.88
N ARG A 33 -3.39 -0.27 6.92
CA ARG A 33 -2.86 0.80 6.05
C ARG A 33 -1.87 0.27 5.00
N GLY A 34 -1.78 -1.04 4.86
CA GLY A 34 -0.90 -1.67 3.88
C GLY A 34 -1.46 -1.57 2.46
N PRO A 35 -0.66 -1.95 1.45
CA PRO A 35 -1.13 -2.02 0.09
C PRO A 35 -2.13 -3.16 -0.10
N LYS A 36 -2.93 -3.09 -1.16
CA LYS A 36 -3.91 -4.16 -1.44
C LYS A 36 -3.19 -5.46 -1.78
N VAL A 37 -3.49 -6.51 -1.03
CA VAL A 37 -2.96 -7.86 -1.24
C VAL A 37 -4.07 -8.84 -1.59
N ALA A 38 -3.71 -9.89 -2.32
CA ALA A 38 -4.56 -11.06 -2.51
C ALA A 38 -3.84 -12.33 -2.10
N HIS A 39 -4.61 -13.30 -1.62
CA HIS A 39 -4.15 -14.62 -1.28
C HIS A 39 -4.42 -15.55 -2.46
N VAL A 40 -3.37 -16.08 -3.07
CA VAL A 40 -3.45 -17.08 -4.14
C VAL A 40 -2.85 -18.37 -3.61
N ASN A 41 -3.72 -19.32 -3.28
CA ASN A 41 -3.37 -20.56 -2.58
C ASN A 41 -2.62 -20.26 -1.27
N LYS A 42 -1.36 -20.71 -1.16
CA LYS A 42 -0.48 -20.52 0.00
C LYS A 42 0.41 -19.28 -0.11
N ARG A 43 0.23 -18.44 -1.14
CA ARG A 43 1.09 -17.28 -1.43
C ARG A 43 0.29 -15.98 -1.32
N VAL A 44 0.97 -14.92 -0.88
CA VAL A 44 0.43 -13.56 -0.85
C VAL A 44 1.05 -12.78 -2.02
N ILE A 45 0.21 -12.16 -2.83
CA ILE A 45 0.60 -11.28 -3.93
C ILE A 45 0.08 -9.87 -3.64
N VAL A 46 0.84 -8.86 -4.07
CA VAL A 46 0.44 -7.45 -3.99
C VAL A 46 -0.24 -7.09 -5.31
N ARG A 47 -1.44 -6.49 -5.21
CA ARG A 47 -2.28 -6.12 -6.35
C ARG A 47 -2.33 -4.62 -6.63
N GLU A 48 -1.70 -3.82 -5.78
CA GLU A 48 -1.62 -2.37 -5.88
C GLU A 48 -0.17 -2.00 -6.19
N SER A 49 0.05 -1.19 -7.22
CA SER A 49 1.42 -0.77 -7.54
C SER A 49 1.96 0.20 -6.48
N PRO A 50 3.29 0.28 -6.30
CA PRO A 50 3.91 1.25 -5.39
C PRO A 50 3.44 2.72 -5.59
N PRO A 51 3.38 3.28 -6.81
CA PRO A 51 2.94 4.66 -6.99
C PRO A 51 1.46 4.85 -6.63
N GLU A 52 0.59 3.87 -6.92
CA GLU A 52 -0.82 3.93 -6.52
C GLU A 52 -0.99 3.94 -5.00
N TYR A 53 -0.23 3.09 -4.30
CA TYR A 53 -0.23 3.04 -2.85
C TYR A 53 0.21 4.38 -2.22
N LEU A 54 1.29 4.97 -2.74
CA LEU A 54 1.80 6.25 -2.23
C LEU A 54 0.81 7.38 -2.48
N ASN A 55 0.24 7.47 -3.69
CA ASN A 55 -0.78 8.46 -4.00
C ASN A 55 -2.02 8.31 -3.09
N ARG A 56 -2.45 7.08 -2.81
CA ARG A 56 -3.54 6.83 -1.85
C ARG A 56 -3.16 7.29 -0.44
N CYS A 57 -1.95 7.00 0.02
CA CYS A 57 -1.46 7.43 1.32
C CYS A 57 -1.40 8.97 1.43
N GLU A 58 -0.98 9.65 0.37
CA GLU A 58 -0.96 11.12 0.30
C GLU A 58 -2.37 11.71 0.37
N LEU A 59 -3.34 11.13 -0.35
CA LEU A 59 -4.74 11.55 -0.30
C LEU A 59 -5.39 11.30 1.07
N GLU A 60 -5.09 10.16 1.70
CA GLU A 60 -5.54 9.84 3.06
C GLU A 60 -4.94 10.81 4.09
N ALA A 61 -3.66 11.15 3.95
CA ALA A 61 -2.99 12.13 4.81
C ALA A 61 -3.57 13.54 4.62
N ALA A 62 -3.86 13.94 3.37
CA ALA A 62 -4.48 15.23 3.06
C ALA A 62 -5.94 15.32 3.54
N SER A 63 -6.66 14.20 3.62
CA SER A 63 -8.07 14.15 4.06
C SER A 63 -8.24 13.95 5.56
N ALA A 64 -7.16 13.70 6.32
CA ALA A 64 -7.26 13.55 7.77
C ALA A 64 -7.70 14.89 8.38
N PRO A 65 -8.82 14.92 9.15
CA PRO A 65 -9.29 16.16 9.75
C PRO A 65 -8.23 16.70 10.71
N HIS A 66 -7.81 17.94 10.47
CA HIS A 66 -7.00 18.71 11.40
C HIS A 66 -7.79 18.82 12.70
N ILE A 67 -7.39 18.06 13.73
CA ILE A 67 -7.94 18.21 15.08
C ILE A 67 -7.45 19.58 15.56
N PRO A 68 -8.31 20.58 15.76
CA PRO A 68 -7.85 21.85 16.30
C PRO A 68 -7.29 21.58 17.71
N GLU A 69 -6.10 22.12 17.98
CA GLU A 69 -5.44 22.02 19.28
C GLU A 69 -6.38 22.52 20.39
N PRO A 70 -6.47 21.83 21.54
CA PRO A 70 -7.29 22.30 22.65
C PRO A 70 -6.69 23.60 23.21
N VAL A 71 -7.56 24.60 23.34
CA VAL A 71 -7.31 25.94 23.89
C VAL A 71 -6.76 25.92 25.31
#